data_AF-A0A7S2BKW1-F1
#
_entry.id   AF-A0A7S2BKW1-F1
#
_cell.length_a   1.000
_cell.length_b   1.000
_cell.length_c   1.000
_cell.angle_alpha   90.00
_cell.angle_beta   90.00
_cell.angle_gamma   90.00
#
_symmetry.space_group_name_H-M   'P 1'
#
loop_
_entity.id
_entity.type
_entity.pdbx_description
1 polymer ?
#
loop_
_entity_poly.entity_id
_entity_poly.type
_entity_poly.pdbx_seq_one_letter_code
_entity_poly.pdbx_strand_id
1 'polypeptide(L)'
;IQGLATLAMASAGSDPTLFVGSMLVRSVALGSFLPANSAYAADIARTPEERGKVLSITRTSGDVGQLAGPIIAGVVADSMGAVSSLAMLGGVNIVAALAFAVRASESKLSEKQA
;
A
#
# COMPACT_ATOMS: atom_id res chain seq x y z
N ILE A 1 8.14 3.01 -2.74
CA ILE A 1 9.06 1.88 -2.45
C ILE A 1 8.35 0.53 -2.62
N GLN A 2 7.26 0.25 -1.90
CA GLN A 2 6.57 -1.06 -1.95
C GLN A 2 6.03 -1.46 -3.34
N GLY A 3 5.48 -0.50 -4.11
CA GLY A 3 5.02 -0.75 -5.50
C GLY A 3 6.15 -1.08 -6.47
N LEU A 4 7.30 -0.40 -6.37
CA LEU A 4 8.47 -0.68 -7.20
C LEU A 4 9.07 -2.06 -6.89
N ALA A 5 9.11 -2.46 -5.61
CA ALA A 5 9.55 -3.80 -5.22
C ALA A 5 8.62 -4.88 -5.79
N THR A 6 7.30 -4.65 -5.78
CA THR A 6 6.32 -5.60 -6.33
C THR A 6 6.43 -5.73 -7.85
N LEU A 7 6.73 -4.64 -8.57
CA LEU A 7 7.05 -4.69 -9.99
C LEU A 7 8.36 -5.43 -10.27
N ALA A 8 9.38 -5.25 -9.43
CA ALA A 8 10.64 -5.98 -9.56
C ALA A 8 10.44 -7.50 -9.36
N MET A 9 9.50 -7.91 -8.49
CA MET A 9 9.08 -9.32 -8.37
C MET A 9 8.45 -9.85 -9.66
N ALA A 10 7.63 -9.04 -10.34
CA ALA A 10 6.98 -9.44 -11.58
C ALA A 10 7.99 -9.68 -12.71
N SER A 11 9.07 -8.89 -12.76
CA SER A 11 10.15 -9.07 -13.74
C SER A 11 11.16 -10.16 -13.40
N ALA A 12 11.11 -10.74 -12.19
CA ALA A 12 12.18 -11.61 -11.68
C ALA A 12 12.25 -13.01 -12.33
N GLY A 13 11.22 -13.45 -13.07
CA GLY A 13 11.25 -14.73 -13.77
C GLY A 13 11.64 -15.91 -12.87
N SER A 14 12.76 -16.58 -13.19
CA SER A 14 13.31 -17.76 -12.51
C SER A 14 14.61 -17.50 -11.72
N ASP A 15 15.03 -16.25 -11.51
CA ASP A 15 16.20 -15.92 -10.70
C ASP A 15 15.83 -15.80 -9.21
N PRO A 16 16.20 -16.78 -8.35
CA PRO A 16 15.81 -16.79 -6.95
C PRO A 16 16.38 -15.60 -6.16
N THR A 17 17.50 -15.03 -6.61
CA THR A 17 18.23 -13.98 -5.88
C THR A 17 17.49 -12.65 -5.97
N LEU A 18 16.98 -12.30 -7.16
CA LEU A 18 16.19 -11.09 -7.39
C LEU A 18 14.82 -11.18 -6.70
N PHE A 19 14.22 -12.39 -6.66
CA PHE A 19 12.97 -12.63 -5.94
C PHE A 19 13.15 -12.45 -4.42
N VAL A 20 14.20 -13.01 -3.83
CA VAL A 20 14.47 -12.85 -2.39
C VAL A 20 14.82 -11.39 -2.06
N GLY A 21 15.64 -10.73 -2.88
CA GLY A 21 16.00 -9.32 -2.68
C GLY A 21 14.79 -8.39 -2.69
N SER A 22 13.87 -8.57 -3.65
CA SER A 22 12.64 -7.80 -3.73
C SER A 22 11.67 -8.10 -2.57
N MET A 23 11.62 -9.35 -2.07
CA MET A 23 10.88 -9.69 -0.84
C MET A 23 11.40 -8.97 0.40
N LEU A 24 12.72 -8.86 0.56
CA LEU A 24 13.31 -8.14 1.68
C LEU A 24 12.95 -6.65 1.63
N VAL A 25 13.11 -6.02 0.46
CA VAL A 25 12.74 -4.60 0.27
C VAL A 25 11.25 -4.38 0.52
N ARG A 26 10.40 -5.30 0.04
CA ARG A 26 8.95 -5.24 0.26
C ARG A 26 8.60 -5.35 1.74
N SER A 27 9.27 -6.24 2.46
CA SER A 27 9.04 -6.49 3.89
C SER A 27 9.39 -5.26 4.73
N VAL A 28 10.53 -4.62 4.46
CA VAL A 28 10.91 -3.36 5.12
C VAL A 28 9.88 -2.28 4.84
N ALA A 29 9.45 -2.14 3.58
CA ALA A 29 8.44 -1.14 3.22
C ALA A 29 7.08 -1.38 3.89
N LEU A 30 6.65 -2.63 4.03
CA LEU A 30 5.44 -3.01 4.78
C LEU A 30 5.57 -2.72 6.28
N GLY A 31 6.73 -3.04 6.87
CA GLY A 31 7.01 -2.80 8.28
C GLY A 31 6.93 -1.33 8.69
N SER A 32 7.38 -0.42 7.82
CA SER A 32 7.26 1.03 8.05
C SER A 32 5.86 1.59 7.79
N PHE A 33 5.04 0.91 6.97
CA PHE A 33 3.73 1.41 6.56
C PHE A 33 2.68 1.33 7.67
N LEU A 34 2.63 0.22 8.42
CA LEU A 34 1.64 0.02 9.50
C LEU A 34 1.68 1.14 10.58
N PRO A 35 2.84 1.47 11.19
CA PRO A 35 2.90 2.53 12.19
C PRO A 35 2.60 3.90 11.58
N ALA A 36 3.11 4.20 10.37
CA ALA A 36 2.84 5.45 9.68
C ALA A 36 1.34 5.66 9.38
N ASN A 37 0.64 4.61 8.95
CA ASN A 37 -0.80 4.67 8.68
C ASN A 37 -1.61 4.89 9.97
N SER A 38 -1.22 4.25 11.07
CA SER A 38 -1.85 4.47 12.38
C SER A 38 -1.60 5.87 12.95
N ALA A 39 -0.41 6.44 12.73
CA ALA A 39 -0.07 7.80 13.12
C ALA A 39 -0.86 8.83 12.30
N TYR A 40 -0.93 8.65 10.98
CA TYR A 40 -1.71 9.52 10.10
C TYR A 40 -3.21 9.50 10.43
N ALA A 41 -3.78 8.32 10.68
CA ALA A 41 -5.17 8.20 11.12
C ALA A 41 -5.42 8.86 12.48
N ALA A 42 -4.44 8.80 13.38
CA ALA A 42 -4.49 9.46 14.67
C ALA A 42 -4.38 10.99 14.58
N ASP A 43 -3.60 11.53 13.64
CA ASP A 43 -3.44 12.98 13.42
C ASP A 43 -4.70 13.62 12.82
N ILE A 44 -5.51 12.85 12.07
CA ILE A 44 -6.79 13.32 11.52
C ILE A 44 -7.86 13.45 12.62
N ALA A 45 -7.75 12.69 13.71
CA ALA A 45 -8.71 12.71 14.79
C ALA A 45 -8.56 13.98 15.63
N ARG A 46 -9.57 14.86 15.59
CA ARG A 46 -9.58 16.14 16.30
C ARG A 46 -9.84 15.99 17.80
N THR A 47 -10.46 14.89 18.21
CA THR A 47 -10.80 14.62 19.61
C THR A 47 -10.43 13.18 20.03
N PRO A 48 -10.18 12.92 21.33
CA PRO A 48 -9.86 11.56 21.82
C PRO A 48 -10.97 10.54 21.57
N GLU A 49 -12.23 10.96 21.61
CA GLU A 49 -13.40 10.11 21.35
C GLU A 49 -13.54 9.75 19.87
N GLU A 50 -13.18 10.65 18.95
CA GLU A 50 -13.17 10.37 17.51
C GLU A 50 -11.99 9.48 17.10
N ARG A 51 -10.89 9.47 17.85
CA ARG A 51 -9.68 8.68 17.56
C ARG A 51 -10.00 7.18 17.44
N GLY A 52 -10.85 6.66 18.32
CA GLY A 52 -11.31 5.27 18.25
C GLY A 52 -12.11 4.97 16.98
N LYS A 53 -12.96 5.91 16.54
CA LYS A 53 -13.78 5.79 15.33
C LYS A 53 -12.95 5.90 14.04
N VAL A 54 -12.00 6.83 13.99
CA VAL A 54 -11.12 7.00 12.82
C VAL A 54 -10.20 5.79 12.68
N LEU A 55 -9.61 5.32 13.78
CA LEU A 55 -8.76 4.12 13.76
C LEU A 55 -9.53 2.86 13.37
N SER A 56 -10.77 2.69 13.84
CA SER A 56 -11.58 1.53 13.48
C SER A 56 -11.96 1.54 12.00
N ILE A 57 -12.36 2.69 11.45
CA ILE A 57 -12.67 2.83 10.01
C ILE A 57 -11.44 2.54 9.15
N THR A 58 -10.28 3.10 9.50
CA THR A 58 -9.03 2.85 8.77
C THR A 58 -8.64 1.37 8.82
N ARG A 59 -8.81 0.72 9.99
CA ARG A 59 -8.52 -0.70 10.14
C ARG A 59 -9.47 -1.58 9.33
N THR A 60 -10.78 -1.36 9.45
CA THR A 60 -11.78 -2.13 8.70
C THR A 60 -11.58 -1.98 7.19
N SER A 61 -11.24 -0.77 6.72
CA SER A 61 -10.90 -0.54 5.31
C SER A 61 -9.67 -1.34 4.87
N GLY A 62 -8.65 -1.43 5.73
CA GLY A 62 -7.47 -2.26 5.52
C GLY A 62 -7.80 -3.75 5.47
N ASP A 63 -8.63 -4.24 6.40
CA ASP A 63 -9.06 -5.63 6.48
C ASP A 63 -9.84 -6.04 5.23
N VAL A 64 -10.73 -5.18 4.73
CA VAL A 64 -11.47 -5.41 3.47
C VAL A 64 -10.51 -5.51 2.28
N GLY A 65 -9.52 -4.62 2.19
CA GLY A 65 -8.50 -4.68 1.15
C GLY A 65 -7.64 -5.94 1.22
N GLN A 66 -7.33 -6.41 2.44
CA GLN A 66 -6.55 -7.62 2.66
C GLN A 66 -7.31 -8.91 2.34
N LEU A 67 -8.64 -8.91 2.52
CA LEU A 67 -9.51 -10.02 2.13
C LEU A 67 -9.77 -10.05 0.62
N ALA A 68 -10.12 -8.90 0.03
CA ALA A 68 -10.48 -8.84 -1.38
C ALA A 68 -9.27 -8.90 -2.31
N GLY A 69 -8.12 -8.34 -1.90
CA GLY A 69 -6.93 -8.21 -2.72
C GLY A 69 -6.39 -9.54 -3.27
N PRO A 70 -6.11 -10.55 -2.43
CA PRO A 70 -5.62 -11.85 -2.87
C PRO A 70 -6.61 -12.61 -3.75
N ILE A 71 -7.92 -12.45 -3.51
CA ILE A 71 -8.96 -13.11 -4.30
C ILE A 71 -8.95 -12.56 -5.73
N ILE A 72 -8.97 -11.23 -5.88
CA ILE A 72 -8.91 -10.58 -7.20
C ILE A 72 -7.58 -10.90 -7.89
N ALA A 73 -6.46 -10.85 -7.15
CA ALA A 73 -5.14 -11.18 -7.67
C ALA A 73 -5.04 -12.66 -8.12
N GLY A 74 -5.66 -13.59 -7.39
CA GLY A 74 -5.72 -15.01 -7.73
C GLY A 74 -6.50 -15.26 -9.02
N VAL A 75 -7.68 -14.66 -9.17
CA VAL A 75 -8.48 -14.77 -10.41
C VAL A 75 -7.73 -14.22 -11.63
N VAL A 76 -6.98 -13.13 -11.46
CA VAL A 76 -6.13 -12.57 -12.52
C VAL A 76 -4.92 -13.46 -12.80
N ALA A 77 -4.35 -14.09 -11.77
CA ALA A 77 -3.24 -15.04 -11.92
C ALA A 77 -3.67 -16.31 -12.67
N ASP A 78 -4.88 -16.82 -12.40
CA ASP A 78 -5.41 -18.02 -13.05
C ASP A 78 -5.71 -17.80 -14.54
N SER A 79 -6.05 -16.58 -14.94
CA SER A 79 -6.40 -16.25 -16.33
C SER A 79 -5.21 -15.76 -17.17
N MET A 80 -4.25 -15.06 -16.55
CA MET A 80 -3.16 -14.36 -17.28
C MET A 80 -1.75 -14.66 -16.73
N GLY A 81 -1.62 -15.58 -15.78
CA GLY A 81 -0.36 -15.99 -15.16
C GLY A 81 0.09 -15.11 -13.99
N ALA A 82 0.98 -15.66 -13.15
CA ALA A 82 1.42 -14.99 -11.92
C ALA A 82 2.11 -13.63 -12.15
N VAL A 83 2.83 -13.47 -13.27
CA VAL A 83 3.56 -12.23 -13.60
C VAL A 83 2.61 -11.05 -13.83
N SER A 84 1.49 -11.26 -14.53
CA SER A 84 0.52 -10.20 -14.82
C SER A 84 -0.25 -9.79 -13.56
N SER A 85 -0.57 -10.73 -12.68
CA SER A 85 -1.17 -10.46 -11.37
C SER A 85 -0.23 -9.62 -10.48
N LEU A 86 1.06 -9.97 -10.44
CA LEU A 86 2.07 -9.18 -9.71
C LEU A 86 2.26 -7.79 -10.30
N ALA A 87 2.27 -7.66 -11.64
CA ALA A 87 2.35 -6.37 -12.31
C ALA A 87 1.14 -5.48 -11.98
N MET A 88 -0.08 -6.06 -11.96
CA MET A 88 -1.30 -5.36 -11.58
C MET A 88 -1.24 -4.87 -10.12
N LEU A 89 -0.82 -5.72 -9.18
CA LEU A 89 -0.64 -5.34 -7.77
C LEU A 89 0.39 -4.23 -7.59
N GLY A 90 1.49 -4.27 -8.34
CA GLY A 90 2.51 -3.22 -8.37
C GLY A 90 1.95 -1.89 -8.90
N GLY A 91 1.19 -1.94 -9.99
CA GLY A 91 0.51 -0.77 -10.57
C GLY A 91 -0.48 -0.12 -9.61
N VAL A 92 -1.35 -0.91 -8.97
CA VAL A 92 -2.31 -0.42 -7.96
C VAL A 92 -1.59 0.29 -6.81
N ASN A 93 -0.46 -0.26 -6.34
CA ASN A 93 0.33 0.37 -5.28
C ASN A 93 0.96 1.70 -5.73
N ILE A 94 1.40 1.82 -6.98
CA ILE A 94 1.94 3.07 -7.51
C ILE A 94 0.83 4.13 -7.64
N VAL A 95 -0.33 3.75 -8.15
CA VAL A 95 -1.48 4.66 -8.25
C VAL A 95 -1.92 5.15 -6.88
N ALA A 96 -2.00 4.26 -5.89
CA ALA A 96 -2.32 4.62 -4.52
C ALA A 96 -1.28 5.58 -3.92
N ALA A 97 0.01 5.33 -4.16
CA ALA A 97 1.09 6.21 -3.71
C ALA A 97 1.03 7.59 -4.37
N LEU A 98 0.72 7.67 -5.67
CA LEU A 98 0.55 8.92 -6.40
C LEU A 98 -0.67 9.70 -5.92
N ALA A 99 -1.80 9.03 -5.72
CA ALA A 99 -3.01 9.65 -5.18
C ALA A 99 -2.78 10.23 -3.78
N PHE A 100 -2.04 9.50 -2.93
CA PHE A 100 -1.61 9.99 -1.63
C PHE A 100 -0.65 11.18 -1.75
N ALA A 101 0.34 11.13 -2.64
CA ALA A 101 1.28 12.23 -2.84
C ALA A 101 0.59 13.53 -3.28
N VAL A 102 -0.39 13.44 -4.19
CA VAL A 102 -1.19 14.60 -4.62
C VAL A 102 -2.03 15.14 -3.46
N ARG A 103 -2.79 14.31 -2.75
CA ARG A 103 -3.59 14.74 -1.58
C ARG A 103 -2.72 15.32 -0.45
N ALA A 104 -1.55 14.73 -0.18
CA ALA A 104 -0.64 15.19 0.85
C ALA A 104 0.05 16.51 0.46
N SER A 105 0.24 16.77 -0.83
CA SER A 105 0.79 18.05 -1.30
C SER A 105 -0.18 19.21 -1.10
N GLU A 106 -1.49 18.95 -1.15
CA GLU A 106 -2.52 19.95 -0.87
C GLU A 106 -2.55 20.33 0.63
N SER A 107 -2.24 19.41 1.55
CA SER A 107 -2.21 19.73 3.00
C SER A 107 -1.05 20.65 3.37
N LYS A 108 0.11 20.51 2.70
CA LYS A 108 1.30 21.35 2.94
C LYS A 108 1.16 22.77 2.42
N LEU A 109 0.23 23.03 1.51
CA LEU A 109 -0.06 24.38 1.00
C LEU A 109 -0.93 25.18 1.97
N SER A 110 -1.84 24.52 2.71
CA SER A 110 -2.68 25.20 3.71
C SER A 110 -1.91 25.61 4.97
N GLU A 111 -0.87 24.88 5.36
CA GLU A 111 -0.05 25.19 6.54
C GLU A 111 0.95 26.34 6.28
N LYS A 112 1.32 26.58 5.02
CA LYS A 112 2.22 27.68 4.64
C LYS A 112 1.49 29.02 4.43
N GLN A 113 0.16 29.05 4.57
CA GLN A 113 -0.69 30.22 4.38
C GLN A 113 -1.42 30.68 5.67
N ALA A 114 -1.21 29.99 6.80
CA ALA A 114 -1.69 30.35 8.13
C ALA A 114 -0.52 30.80 9.02
#